data_AF-A0A1E3IKI3-F1
#
_entry.id   AF-A0A1E3IKI3-F1
#
_cell.length_a   1.000
_cell.length_b   1.000
_cell.length_c   1.000
_cell.angle_alpha   90.00
_cell.angle_beta   90.00
_cell.angle_gamma   90.00
#
_symmetry.space_group_name_H-M   'P 1'
#
loop_
_entity.id
_entity.type
_entity.pdbx_description
1 polymer ?
#
loop_
_entity_poly.entity_id
_entity_poly.type
_entity_poly.pdbx_seq_one_letter_code
_entity_poly.pdbx_strand_id
1 'polypeptide(L)'
;MTFLKETISKEKRIKRITVLISGSGSNLQALMDAAGTARLPNAAITHVISSRSNAYGLTRASTHSPSIPTSVCALKTFLNHNPGATRQDYDGQVARLVLDSRPDLVVLAGWMHILSNKFLDILEGKSEPPPAPALPPPEPSSLPTQTEPIPSHSPMFNAAPLNEEVPAPLHTQVFPIPIINLHPALPGAFDGAHAIERALEAFKKGEVKGTGVMVHKVVAEVDRGEPLLVRNVEIKPDDTLEELETRIHSVEHEIIVDGARIVIEQL
;
A
#
# COMPACT_ATOMS: atom_id res chain seq x y z
N MET A 1 -19.12 -45.67 -2.63
CA MET A 1 -18.54 -45.34 -1.32
C MET A 1 -17.05 -45.65 -1.39
N THR A 2 -16.12 -44.70 -1.35
CA THR A 2 -16.19 -43.35 -0.84
C THR A 2 -15.10 -42.52 -1.52
N PHE A 3 -15.55 -41.40 -2.11
CA PHE A 3 -14.76 -40.23 -2.47
C PHE A 3 -13.90 -39.77 -1.27
N LEU A 4 -12.57 -39.83 -1.38
CA LEU A 4 -11.66 -38.86 -0.75
C LEU A 4 -10.20 -39.14 -1.17
N LYS A 5 -9.89 -39.04 -2.46
CA LYS A 5 -8.49 -38.88 -2.90
C LYS A 5 -8.34 -37.48 -3.47
N GLU A 6 -7.56 -36.69 -2.74
CA GLU A 6 -6.90 -35.45 -3.18
C GLU A 6 -7.81 -34.26 -3.51
N THR A 7 -8.48 -33.75 -2.49
CA THR A 7 -8.59 -32.29 -2.33
C THR A 7 -7.88 -31.90 -1.05
N ILE A 8 -6.55 -32.00 -1.05
CA ILE A 8 -5.77 -31.06 -0.25
C ILE A 8 -5.95 -29.74 -1.02
N SER A 9 -7.01 -29.00 -0.68
CA SER A 9 -7.06 -27.59 -1.00
C SER A 9 -5.77 -27.02 -0.47
N LYS A 10 -4.85 -26.59 -1.34
CA LYS A 10 -3.79 -25.66 -0.95
C LYS A 10 -4.55 -24.50 -0.32
N GLU A 11 -4.60 -24.41 0.99
CA GLU A 11 -5.12 -23.21 1.65
C GLU A 11 -4.31 -22.04 1.07
N LYS A 12 -4.96 -21.26 0.21
CA LYS A 12 -4.30 -20.19 -0.53
C LYS A 12 -3.89 -19.17 0.54
N ARG A 13 -2.59 -19.07 0.84
CA ARG A 13 -2.07 -18.11 1.83
C ARG A 13 -2.67 -16.73 1.54
N ILE A 14 -3.13 -16.06 2.61
CA ILE A 14 -3.61 -14.68 2.54
C ILE A 14 -2.55 -13.80 1.89
N LYS A 15 -2.90 -13.17 0.78
CA LYS A 15 -2.05 -12.25 0.03
C LYS A 15 -1.95 -10.91 0.76
N ARG A 16 -0.73 -10.39 0.83
CA ARG A 16 -0.38 -9.18 1.56
C ARG A 16 -0.44 -7.98 0.64
N ILE A 17 -1.27 -6.99 0.98
CA ILE A 17 -1.39 -5.75 0.23
C ILE A 17 -0.76 -4.61 1.03
N THR A 18 0.19 -3.92 0.40
CA THR A 18 0.74 -2.65 0.92
C THR A 18 0.13 -1.49 0.16
N VAL A 19 -0.49 -0.55 0.89
CA VAL A 19 -1.19 0.58 0.29
C VAL A 19 -0.40 1.87 0.51
N LEU A 20 -0.18 2.64 -0.57
CA LEU A 20 0.48 3.94 -0.53
C LEU A 20 -0.56 5.05 -0.64
N ILE A 21 -0.48 6.02 0.28
CA ILE A 21 -1.44 7.13 0.39
C ILE A 21 -0.75 8.48 0.58
N SER A 22 -1.50 9.57 0.47
CA SER A 22 -1.02 10.93 0.83
C SER A 22 -2.07 11.80 1.53
N GLY A 23 -3.29 11.30 1.75
CA GLY A 23 -4.43 12.13 2.17
C GLY A 23 -5.48 11.42 3.02
N SER A 24 -6.76 11.66 2.72
CA SER A 24 -7.92 11.24 3.52
C SER A 24 -8.07 9.72 3.67
N GLY A 25 -7.60 8.95 2.69
CA GLY A 25 -7.63 7.48 2.70
C GLY A 25 -9.03 6.88 2.50
N SER A 26 -9.93 7.53 1.74
CA SER A 26 -11.24 6.97 1.41
C SER A 26 -11.13 5.68 0.57
N ASN A 27 -10.25 5.68 -0.44
CA ASN A 27 -9.93 4.47 -1.23
C ASN A 27 -9.25 3.38 -0.37
N LEU A 28 -8.41 3.77 0.59
CA LEU A 28 -7.86 2.82 1.59
C LEU A 28 -8.98 2.20 2.44
N GLN A 29 -9.97 2.99 2.88
CA GLN A 29 -11.11 2.47 3.64
C GLN A 29 -11.87 1.41 2.84
N ALA A 30 -12.18 1.68 1.58
CA ALA A 30 -12.86 0.72 0.70
C ALA A 30 -12.10 -0.60 0.55
N LEU A 31 -10.76 -0.54 0.45
CA LEU A 31 -9.90 -1.73 0.41
C LEU A 31 -9.91 -2.50 1.74
N MET A 32 -9.82 -1.81 2.87
CA MET A 32 -9.86 -2.45 4.20
C MET A 32 -11.21 -3.12 4.47
N ASP A 33 -12.31 -2.46 4.11
CA ASP A 33 -13.67 -2.98 4.32
C ASP A 33 -13.95 -4.21 3.44
N ALA A 34 -13.30 -4.30 2.27
CA ALA A 34 -13.46 -5.42 1.36
C ALA A 34 -12.51 -6.60 1.65
N ALA A 35 -11.33 -6.35 2.22
CA ALA A 35 -10.31 -7.36 2.44
C ALA A 35 -10.82 -8.51 3.32
N GLY A 36 -10.60 -9.76 2.88
CA GLY A 36 -11.07 -10.95 3.59
C GLY A 36 -12.56 -11.25 3.44
N THR A 37 -13.32 -10.40 2.75
CA THR A 37 -14.72 -10.65 2.38
C THR A 37 -14.81 -11.34 1.01
N ALA A 38 -16.03 -11.68 0.57
CA ALA A 38 -16.27 -12.21 -0.77
C ALA A 38 -15.88 -11.22 -1.90
N ARG A 39 -15.81 -9.91 -1.62
CA ARG A 39 -15.40 -8.88 -2.59
C ARG A 39 -13.90 -8.86 -2.85
N LEU A 40 -13.08 -9.24 -1.87
CA LEU A 40 -11.63 -9.33 -1.99
C LEU A 40 -11.13 -10.51 -1.14
N PRO A 41 -11.40 -11.75 -1.58
CA PRO A 41 -11.10 -12.94 -0.81
C PRO A 41 -9.59 -13.21 -0.79
N ASN A 42 -9.11 -13.88 0.26
CA ASN A 42 -7.72 -14.28 0.42
C ASN A 42 -6.70 -13.13 0.34
N ALA A 43 -7.08 -11.92 0.74
CA ALA A 43 -6.17 -10.80 0.85
C ALA A 43 -6.39 -10.00 2.13
N ALA A 44 -5.31 -9.38 2.61
CA ALA A 44 -5.34 -8.48 3.76
C ALA A 44 -4.49 -7.24 3.46
N ILE A 45 -4.96 -6.07 3.91
CA ILE A 45 -4.14 -4.87 3.95
C ILE A 45 -3.19 -5.01 5.14
N THR A 46 -1.91 -5.21 4.87
CA THR A 46 -0.93 -5.52 5.92
C THR A 46 -0.03 -4.36 6.30
N HIS A 47 0.02 -3.31 5.47
CA HIS A 47 0.80 -2.11 5.74
C HIS A 47 0.26 -0.91 4.97
N VAL A 48 0.35 0.28 5.58
CA VAL A 48 0.02 1.55 4.92
C VAL A 48 1.20 2.50 4.99
N ILE A 49 1.64 3.00 3.84
CA ILE A 49 2.75 3.96 3.75
C ILE A 49 2.20 5.31 3.28
N SER A 50 2.51 6.38 4.00
CA SER A 50 2.09 7.73 3.63
C SER A 50 3.28 8.63 3.29
N SER A 51 3.14 9.48 2.27
CA SER A 51 4.07 10.58 2.01
C SER A 51 3.84 11.79 2.92
N ARG A 52 2.79 11.79 3.74
CA ARG A 52 2.44 12.88 4.65
C ARG A 52 2.13 12.36 6.05
N SER A 53 2.76 12.94 7.06
CA SER A 53 2.55 12.55 8.47
C SER A 53 1.15 12.85 9.00
N ASN A 54 0.44 13.81 8.38
CA ASN A 54 -0.91 14.21 8.75
C ASN A 54 -1.99 13.58 7.85
N ALA A 55 -1.67 12.57 7.05
CA ALA A 55 -2.66 11.88 6.23
C ALA A 55 -3.66 11.14 7.12
N TYR A 56 -4.94 11.49 7.04
CA TYR A 56 -6.00 10.84 7.84
C TYR A 56 -6.13 9.34 7.55
N GLY A 57 -5.69 8.87 6.39
CA GLY A 57 -5.61 7.43 6.11
C GLY A 57 -4.69 6.65 7.05
N LEU A 58 -3.69 7.30 7.68
CA LEU A 58 -2.88 6.70 8.74
C LEU A 58 -3.73 6.41 9.98
N THR A 59 -4.59 7.35 10.36
CA THR A 59 -5.54 7.17 11.47
C THR A 59 -6.44 5.98 11.17
N ARG A 60 -7.07 5.94 9.98
CA ARG A 60 -7.94 4.84 9.55
C ARG A 60 -7.28 3.46 9.72
N ALA A 61 -6.03 3.33 9.27
CA ALA A 61 -5.26 2.08 9.38
C ALA A 61 -4.94 1.72 10.83
N SER A 62 -4.48 2.68 11.63
CA SER A 62 -4.12 2.46 13.03
C SER A 62 -5.30 2.12 13.95
N THR A 63 -6.49 2.64 13.63
CA THR A 63 -7.73 2.39 14.39
C THR A 63 -8.55 1.22 13.85
N HIS A 64 -8.08 0.57 12.76
CA HIS A 64 -8.68 -0.67 12.28
C HIS A 64 -8.55 -1.78 13.34
N SER A 65 -9.39 -2.81 13.26
CA SER A 65 -9.34 -3.95 14.17
C SER A 65 -9.19 -5.24 13.35
N PRO A 66 -8.02 -5.90 13.37
CA PRO A 66 -6.79 -5.51 14.07
C PRO A 66 -6.14 -4.24 13.49
N SER A 67 -5.31 -3.54 14.27
CA SER A 67 -4.62 -2.35 13.76
C SER A 67 -3.64 -2.71 12.65
N ILE A 68 -3.60 -1.89 11.60
CA ILE A 68 -2.70 -2.10 10.47
C ILE A 68 -1.43 -1.26 10.68
N PRO A 69 -0.23 -1.86 10.63
CA PRO A 69 1.03 -1.13 10.71
C PRO A 69 1.12 0.00 9.68
N THR A 70 1.67 1.13 10.09
CA THR A 70 1.83 2.30 9.23
C THR A 70 3.27 2.79 9.20
N SER A 71 3.66 3.48 8.12
CA SER A 71 4.92 4.17 8.01
C SER A 71 4.76 5.50 7.29
N VAL A 72 5.59 6.48 7.63
CA VAL A 72 5.61 7.78 6.97
C VAL A 72 6.96 7.98 6.32
N CYS A 73 6.95 8.31 5.02
CA CYS A 73 8.14 8.70 4.28
C CYS A 73 7.84 10.00 3.54
N ALA A 74 7.98 11.13 4.23
CA ALA A 74 7.72 12.44 3.65
C ALA A 74 8.96 12.98 2.93
N LEU A 75 8.81 13.36 1.66
CA LEU A 75 9.93 13.81 0.81
C LEU A 75 10.75 14.94 1.46
N LYS A 76 10.08 15.98 1.96
CA LYS A 76 10.77 17.12 2.62
C LYS A 76 11.55 16.67 3.86
N THR A 77 10.95 15.83 4.70
CA THR A 77 11.59 15.30 5.90
C THR A 77 12.78 14.42 5.53
N PHE A 78 12.65 13.57 4.50
CA PHE A 78 13.74 12.74 4.01
C PHE A 78 14.91 13.59 3.52
N LEU A 79 14.67 14.58 2.65
CA LEU A 79 15.72 15.44 2.11
C LEU A 79 16.41 16.28 3.19
N ASN A 80 15.67 16.75 4.19
CA ASN A 80 16.25 17.49 5.32
C ASN A 80 17.20 16.64 6.16
N HIS A 81 16.89 15.36 6.38
CA HIS A 81 17.75 14.43 7.13
C HIS A 81 18.89 13.84 6.29
N ASN A 82 18.84 13.97 4.97
CA ASN A 82 19.83 13.42 4.05
C ASN A 82 20.33 14.50 3.08
N PRO A 83 21.16 15.47 3.54
CA PRO A 83 21.70 16.50 2.66
C PRO A 83 22.43 15.89 1.46
N GLY A 84 22.08 16.36 0.25
CA GLY A 84 22.63 15.85 -1.01
C GLY A 84 21.87 14.66 -1.62
N ALA A 85 20.91 14.07 -0.90
CA ALA A 85 20.06 13.03 -1.46
C ALA A 85 19.14 13.57 -2.56
N THR A 86 18.85 12.73 -3.54
CA THR A 86 18.02 13.07 -4.70
C THR A 86 16.59 12.56 -4.54
N ARG A 87 15.71 12.93 -5.48
CA ARG A 87 14.38 12.32 -5.57
C ARG A 87 14.43 10.80 -5.79
N GLN A 88 15.41 10.31 -6.55
CA GLN A 88 15.55 8.87 -6.76
C GLN A 88 15.95 8.16 -5.45
N ASP A 89 16.75 8.81 -4.60
CA ASP A 89 17.10 8.25 -3.28
C ASP A 89 15.89 8.20 -2.35
N TYR A 90 15.04 9.23 -2.38
CA TYR A 90 13.76 9.20 -1.68
C TYR A 90 12.87 8.06 -2.18
N ASP A 91 12.68 7.92 -3.49
CA ASP A 91 11.83 6.86 -4.06
C ASP A 91 12.42 5.47 -3.76
N GLY A 92 13.75 5.32 -3.73
CA GLY A 92 14.42 4.11 -3.26
C GLY A 92 14.14 3.80 -1.78
N GLN A 93 14.08 4.82 -0.92
CA GLN A 93 13.68 4.66 0.47
C GLN A 93 12.21 4.27 0.62
N VAL A 94 11.32 4.79 -0.23
CA VAL A 94 9.92 4.34 -0.28
C VAL A 94 9.86 2.87 -0.71
N ALA A 95 10.62 2.46 -1.73
CA ALA A 95 10.70 1.07 -2.17
C ALA A 95 11.20 0.14 -1.07
N ARG A 96 12.20 0.57 -0.28
CA ARG A 96 12.69 -0.17 0.89
C ARG A 96 11.58 -0.45 1.90
N LEU A 97 10.82 0.59 2.28
CA LEU A 97 9.68 0.44 3.22
C LEU A 97 8.61 -0.51 2.67
N VAL A 98 8.38 -0.47 1.36
CA VAL A 98 7.49 -1.43 0.69
C VAL A 98 8.04 -2.85 0.83
N LEU A 99 9.30 -3.11 0.50
CA LEU A 99 9.89 -4.46 0.63
C LEU A 99 9.93 -4.97 2.08
N ASP A 100 10.19 -4.10 3.06
CA ASP A 100 10.17 -4.45 4.48
C ASP A 100 8.79 -4.97 4.93
N SER A 101 7.71 -4.50 4.28
CA SER A 101 6.34 -4.98 4.51
C SER A 101 6.00 -6.31 3.83
N ARG A 102 6.88 -6.85 2.98
CA ARG A 102 6.73 -8.10 2.21
C ARG A 102 5.38 -8.24 1.46
N PRO A 103 5.03 -7.32 0.54
CA PRO A 103 3.76 -7.36 -0.17
C PRO A 103 3.75 -8.42 -1.28
N ASP A 104 2.57 -8.97 -1.52
CA ASP A 104 2.20 -9.67 -2.74
C ASP A 104 1.67 -8.67 -3.81
N LEU A 105 1.09 -7.54 -3.38
CA LEU A 105 0.57 -6.47 -4.23
C LEU A 105 0.80 -5.10 -3.59
N VAL A 106 1.12 -4.09 -4.42
CA VAL A 106 1.17 -2.69 -4.01
C VAL A 106 0.04 -1.91 -4.67
N VAL A 107 -0.72 -1.15 -3.87
CA VAL A 107 -1.82 -0.31 -4.38
C VAL A 107 -1.55 1.16 -4.06
N LEU A 108 -1.48 2.00 -5.09
CA LEU A 108 -1.43 3.45 -4.95
C LEU A 108 -2.87 3.97 -4.84
N ALA A 109 -3.26 4.40 -3.64
CA ALA A 109 -4.60 4.88 -3.31
C ALA A 109 -4.54 6.36 -2.91
N GLY A 110 -4.36 7.23 -3.90
CA GLY A 110 -4.15 8.66 -3.68
C GLY A 110 -2.71 9.01 -3.27
N TRP A 111 -1.73 8.31 -3.85
CA TRP A 111 -0.32 8.65 -3.73
C TRP A 111 0.03 9.82 -4.65
N MET A 112 0.52 10.93 -4.09
CA MET A 112 0.65 12.22 -4.81
C MET A 112 2.08 12.49 -5.34
N HIS A 113 2.84 11.44 -5.64
CA HIS A 113 4.23 11.52 -6.05
C HIS A 113 4.50 10.59 -7.24
N ILE A 114 5.09 11.12 -8.31
CA ILE A 114 5.58 10.30 -9.43
C ILE A 114 6.70 9.39 -8.92
N LEU A 115 6.57 8.07 -9.09
CA LEU A 115 7.61 7.12 -8.68
C LEU A 115 8.64 6.98 -9.79
N SER A 116 9.91 7.21 -9.48
CA SER A 116 11.01 7.08 -10.45
C SER A 116 11.33 5.61 -10.78
N ASN A 117 12.10 5.40 -11.85
CA ASN A 117 12.62 4.07 -12.23
C ASN A 117 13.34 3.37 -11.09
N LYS A 118 14.04 4.09 -10.20
CA LYS A 118 14.70 3.46 -9.05
C LYS A 118 13.70 2.71 -8.15
N PHE A 119 12.49 3.23 -7.95
CA PHE A 119 11.45 2.50 -7.22
C PHE A 119 10.97 1.27 -8.00
N LEU A 120 10.69 1.42 -9.30
CA LEU A 120 10.20 0.34 -10.15
C LEU A 120 11.23 -0.79 -10.28
N ASP A 121 12.49 -0.47 -10.54
CA ASP A 121 13.60 -1.42 -10.67
C ASP A 121 13.77 -2.24 -9.38
N ILE A 122 13.62 -1.63 -8.20
CA ILE A 122 13.65 -2.36 -6.92
C ILE A 122 12.47 -3.34 -6.81
N LEU A 123 11.26 -2.92 -7.15
CA LEU A 123 10.05 -3.76 -7.07
C LEU A 123 9.96 -4.79 -8.20
N GLU A 124 10.75 -4.64 -9.25
CA GLU A 124 10.96 -5.64 -10.30
C GLU A 124 12.10 -6.62 -9.97
N GLY A 125 12.85 -6.38 -8.89
CA GLY A 125 14.01 -7.19 -8.51
C GLY A 125 15.26 -6.94 -9.37
N LYS A 126 15.31 -5.83 -10.11
CA LYS A 126 16.43 -5.41 -10.96
C LYS A 126 17.50 -4.59 -10.21
N SER A 127 17.14 -4.02 -9.07
CA SER A 127 18.02 -3.22 -8.22
C SER A 127 17.82 -3.54 -6.74
N GLU A 128 18.87 -3.42 -5.93
CA GLU A 128 18.76 -3.57 -4.49
C GLU A 128 18.16 -2.31 -3.84
N PRO A 129 17.33 -2.45 -2.78
CA PRO A 129 16.91 -1.30 -2.01
C PRO A 129 18.10 -0.67 -1.26
N PRO A 130 18.03 0.62 -0.90
CA PRO A 130 19.02 1.21 -0.01
C PRO A 130 19.12 0.42 1.30
N PRO A 131 20.30 0.45 1.98
CA PRO A 131 20.48 -0.22 3.25
C PRO A 131 19.45 0.29 4.27
N ALA A 132 19.00 -0.59 5.16
CA ALA A 132 18.17 -0.18 6.27
C ALA A 132 18.88 0.91 7.09
N PRO A 133 18.17 1.92 7.61
CA PRO A 133 18.76 2.85 8.57
C PRO A 133 19.41 2.06 9.70
N ALA A 134 20.60 2.48 10.14
CA ALA A 134 21.18 1.92 11.35
C ALA A 134 20.17 2.07 12.48
N LEU A 135 19.90 0.97 13.21
CA LEU A 135 19.04 1.05 14.40
C LEU A 135 19.57 2.18 15.29
N PRO A 136 18.72 3.09 15.79
CA PRO A 136 19.17 4.01 16.81
C PRO A 136 19.73 3.18 17.98
N PRO A 137 20.82 3.63 18.63
CA PRO A 137 21.31 2.96 19.82
C PRO A 137 20.14 2.80 20.79
N PRO A 138 20.01 1.65 21.48
CA PRO A 138 18.94 1.45 22.45
C PRO A 138 18.94 2.63 23.41
N GLU A 139 17.78 3.25 23.63
CA GLU A 139 17.66 4.32 24.62
C GLU A 139 18.23 3.81 25.94
N PRO A 140 19.05 4.62 26.65
CA PRO A 140 19.60 4.20 27.92
C PRO A 140 18.44 3.83 28.85
N SER A 141 18.37 2.54 29.17
CA SER A 141 17.38 1.97 30.07
C SER A 141 17.37 2.76 31.37
N SER A 142 16.34 3.59 31.55
CA SER A 142 15.99 4.18 32.84
C SER A 142 15.32 3.11 33.70
N LEU A 143 16.09 2.09 34.07
CA LEU A 143 15.70 1.20 35.15
C LEU A 143 15.74 2.03 36.44
N PRO A 144 14.63 2.15 37.19
CA PRO A 144 14.69 2.71 38.52
C PRO A 144 15.62 1.83 39.37
N THR A 145 16.61 2.44 40.01
CA THR A 145 17.48 1.81 40.99
C THR A 145 16.62 1.32 42.16
N GLN A 146 16.09 0.10 42.08
CA GLN A 146 15.47 -0.56 43.22
C GLN A 146 16.59 -1.22 44.03
N THR A 147 17.01 -0.53 45.09
CA THR A 147 17.73 -1.11 46.22
C THR A 147 16.72 -1.86 47.10
N GLU A 148 16.39 -3.09 46.75
CA GLU A 148 15.71 -4.05 47.63
C GLU A 148 16.49 -5.38 47.56
N PRO A 149 16.84 -6.01 48.70
CA PRO A 149 17.63 -7.23 48.70
C PRO A 149 16.81 -8.42 48.20
N ILE A 150 17.36 -9.18 47.26
CA ILE A 150 16.79 -10.41 46.70
C ILE A 150 16.78 -11.49 47.80
N PRO A 151 15.63 -12.10 48.16
CA PRO A 151 15.61 -13.26 49.05
C PRO A 151 16.12 -14.50 48.30
N SER A 152 17.11 -15.18 48.89
CA SER A 152 17.72 -16.38 48.32
C SER A 152 16.86 -17.62 48.55
N HIS A 153 15.98 -17.97 47.61
CA HIS A 153 15.49 -19.34 47.48
C HIS A 153 15.29 -19.69 46.01
N SER A 154 16.25 -20.47 45.48
CA SER A 154 16.13 -21.13 44.18
C SER A 154 15.44 -22.48 44.34
N PRO A 155 14.41 -22.78 43.54
CA PRO A 155 14.15 -24.15 43.12
C PRO A 155 14.84 -24.39 41.77
N MET A 156 15.64 -25.46 41.70
CA MET A 156 16.25 -25.93 40.45
C MET A 156 15.13 -26.34 39.48
N PHE A 157 14.93 -25.58 38.40
CA PHE A 157 14.24 -26.06 37.22
C PHE A 157 15.26 -26.70 36.27
N ASN A 158 15.09 -27.99 36.07
CA ASN A 158 15.89 -28.80 35.15
C ASN A 158 15.51 -28.39 33.71
N ALA A 159 16.36 -27.59 33.06
CA ALA A 159 16.16 -27.19 31.66
C ALA A 159 16.57 -28.34 30.73
N ALA A 160 15.60 -28.96 30.07
CA ALA A 160 15.87 -29.84 28.93
C ALA A 160 16.35 -28.99 27.74
N PRO A 161 17.33 -29.46 26.95
CA PRO A 161 17.77 -28.73 25.76
C PRO A 161 16.75 -28.95 24.64
N LEU A 162 15.88 -27.96 24.40
CA LEU A 162 15.17 -27.88 23.13
C LEU A 162 16.11 -27.28 22.09
N ASN A 163 16.92 -28.15 21.46
CA ASN A 163 17.38 -27.89 20.11
C ASN A 163 16.18 -28.05 19.18
N GLU A 164 15.26 -27.09 19.21
CA GLU A 164 14.38 -26.85 18.07
C GLU A 164 15.22 -26.11 17.05
N GLU A 165 15.56 -26.80 15.95
CA GLU A 165 16.04 -26.13 14.73
C GLU A 165 15.06 -25.00 14.43
N VAL A 166 15.51 -23.75 14.61
CA VAL A 166 14.74 -22.57 14.22
C VAL A 166 14.44 -22.73 12.73
N PRO A 167 13.17 -22.91 12.31
CA PRO A 167 12.84 -23.02 10.90
C PRO A 167 13.36 -21.75 10.21
N ALA A 168 14.12 -21.92 9.14
CA ALA A 168 14.51 -20.79 8.28
C ALA A 168 13.26 -19.94 7.99
N PRO A 169 13.36 -18.59 8.02
CA PRO A 169 12.18 -17.74 7.99
C PRO A 169 11.30 -18.07 6.79
N LEU A 170 10.05 -18.42 7.08
CA LEU A 170 9.00 -18.66 6.09
C LEU A 170 8.83 -17.39 5.23
N HIS A 171 9.15 -17.55 3.95
CA HIS A 171 8.85 -16.69 2.79
C HIS A 171 9.91 -15.65 2.36
N THR A 172 10.62 -16.00 1.28
CA THR A 172 11.34 -15.08 0.39
C THR A 172 10.34 -14.21 -0.38
N GLN A 173 10.64 -12.92 -0.58
CA GLN A 173 9.86 -12.03 -1.45
C GLN A 173 9.86 -12.55 -2.89
N VAL A 174 8.72 -12.50 -3.57
CA VAL A 174 8.59 -12.86 -4.99
C VAL A 174 8.60 -11.58 -5.82
N PHE A 175 9.35 -11.61 -6.92
CA PHE A 175 9.46 -10.52 -7.90
C PHE A 175 9.00 -11.00 -9.29
N PRO A 176 8.48 -10.10 -10.15
CA PRO A 176 8.17 -8.71 -9.87
C PRO A 176 6.96 -8.57 -8.94
N ILE A 177 6.95 -7.54 -8.11
CA ILE A 177 5.79 -7.20 -7.25
C ILE A 177 4.84 -6.35 -8.10
N PRO A 178 3.59 -6.79 -8.35
CA PRO A 178 2.65 -6.00 -9.10
C PRO A 178 2.29 -4.71 -8.34
N ILE A 179 2.25 -3.60 -9.09
CA ILE A 179 1.86 -2.29 -8.58
C ILE A 179 0.69 -1.79 -9.42
N ILE A 180 -0.40 -1.41 -8.77
CA ILE A 180 -1.55 -0.79 -9.43
C ILE A 180 -1.82 0.59 -8.86
N ASN A 181 -2.34 1.47 -9.70
CA ASN A 181 -2.79 2.81 -9.32
C ASN A 181 -4.23 3.02 -9.76
N LEU A 182 -4.97 3.78 -8.96
CA LEU A 182 -6.25 4.34 -9.35
C LEU A 182 -6.03 5.77 -9.84
N HIS A 183 -6.60 6.10 -11.00
CA HIS A 183 -6.60 7.44 -11.57
C HIS A 183 -8.02 7.89 -11.95
N PRO A 184 -8.49 9.08 -11.52
CA PRO A 184 -9.83 9.58 -11.82
C PRO A 184 -9.94 10.22 -13.20
N ALA A 185 -9.53 9.48 -14.23
CA ALA A 185 -9.81 9.81 -15.61
C ALA A 185 -9.90 8.55 -16.48
N LEU A 186 -10.38 8.71 -17.71
CA LEU A 186 -10.29 7.66 -18.73
C LEU A 186 -8.85 7.46 -19.20
N PRO A 187 -8.48 6.27 -19.70
CA PRO A 187 -7.14 6.03 -20.23
C PRO A 187 -6.69 7.08 -21.23
N GLY A 188 -5.56 7.70 -20.92
CA GLY A 188 -4.92 8.73 -21.72
C GLY A 188 -5.55 10.11 -21.70
N ALA A 189 -6.60 10.31 -20.90
CA ALA A 189 -7.19 11.60 -20.61
C ALA A 189 -6.70 12.12 -19.25
N PHE A 190 -6.40 13.41 -19.20
CA PHE A 190 -6.13 14.15 -17.96
C PHE A 190 -5.09 13.50 -17.02
N ASP A 191 -3.92 13.08 -17.52
CA ASP A 191 -2.83 12.56 -16.67
C ASP A 191 -2.41 13.55 -15.59
N GLY A 192 -1.95 13.04 -14.45
CA GLY A 192 -1.42 13.83 -13.35
C GLY A 192 -2.48 14.52 -12.48
N ALA A 193 -2.06 15.53 -11.73
CA ALA A 193 -2.87 16.16 -10.70
C ALA A 193 -4.12 16.88 -11.24
N HIS A 194 -5.11 17.13 -10.36
CA HIS A 194 -6.32 17.90 -10.68
C HIS A 194 -7.10 17.35 -11.89
N ALA A 195 -7.09 16.02 -12.10
CA ALA A 195 -7.74 15.40 -13.25
C ALA A 195 -9.26 15.64 -13.27
N ILE A 196 -9.92 15.58 -12.10
CA ILE A 196 -11.37 15.80 -11.97
C ILE A 196 -11.74 17.25 -12.35
N GLU A 197 -11.02 18.22 -11.81
CA GLU A 197 -11.21 19.65 -12.10
C GLU A 197 -11.03 19.93 -13.60
N ARG A 198 -9.93 19.44 -14.20
CA ARG A 198 -9.68 19.59 -15.63
C ARG A 198 -10.74 18.91 -16.50
N ALA A 199 -11.26 17.76 -16.08
CA ALA A 199 -12.34 17.08 -16.79
C ALA A 199 -13.64 17.90 -16.76
N LEU A 200 -13.98 18.49 -15.62
CA LEU A 200 -15.15 19.37 -15.49
C LEU A 200 -15.00 20.63 -16.34
N GLU A 201 -13.83 21.27 -16.34
CA GLU A 201 -13.56 22.44 -17.18
C GLU A 201 -13.67 22.13 -18.67
N ALA A 202 -13.07 21.02 -19.11
CA ALA A 202 -13.14 20.56 -20.51
C ALA A 202 -14.58 20.25 -20.92
N PHE A 203 -15.36 19.63 -20.02
CA PHE A 203 -16.78 19.36 -20.26
C PHE A 203 -17.58 20.65 -20.41
N LYS A 204 -17.37 21.64 -19.54
CA LYS A 204 -18.02 22.96 -19.62
C LYS A 204 -17.68 23.72 -20.91
N LYS A 205 -16.52 23.44 -21.51
CA LYS A 205 -16.11 23.98 -22.83
C LYS A 205 -16.64 23.15 -24.01
N GLY A 206 -17.27 22.00 -23.76
CA GLY A 206 -17.73 21.07 -24.81
C GLY A 206 -16.62 20.27 -25.47
N GLU A 207 -15.42 20.21 -24.89
CA GLU A 207 -14.25 19.51 -25.42
C GLU A 207 -14.35 17.99 -25.19
N VAL A 208 -15.02 17.58 -24.11
CA VAL A 208 -15.28 16.18 -23.76
C VAL A 208 -16.76 15.98 -23.46
N LYS A 209 -17.23 14.74 -23.60
CA LYS A 209 -18.62 14.35 -23.32
C LYS A 209 -18.81 13.73 -21.93
N GLY A 210 -17.73 13.49 -21.19
CA GLY A 210 -17.73 12.84 -19.89
C GLY A 210 -16.31 12.53 -19.42
N THR A 211 -16.22 11.82 -18.30
CA THR A 211 -14.95 11.38 -17.70
C THR A 211 -15.06 9.92 -17.26
N GLY A 212 -14.13 9.46 -16.43
CA GLY A 212 -14.15 8.13 -15.87
C GLY A 212 -13.12 7.93 -14.77
N VAL A 213 -12.99 6.69 -14.35
CA VAL A 213 -11.98 6.22 -13.41
C VAL A 213 -11.34 4.98 -14.02
N MET A 214 -10.03 4.85 -13.86
CA MET A 214 -9.31 3.65 -14.23
C MET A 214 -8.47 3.11 -13.09
N VAL A 215 -8.30 1.79 -13.08
CA VAL A 215 -7.23 1.12 -12.34
C VAL A 215 -6.28 0.55 -13.37
N HIS A 216 -4.99 0.85 -13.24
CA HIS A 216 -3.97 0.46 -14.22
C HIS A 216 -2.69 -0.02 -13.54
N LYS A 217 -1.87 -0.79 -14.26
CA LYS A 217 -0.52 -1.13 -13.83
C LYS A 217 0.33 0.14 -13.77
N VAL A 218 1.21 0.26 -12.77
CA VAL A 218 2.14 1.39 -12.70
C VAL A 218 3.36 1.14 -13.58
N VAL A 219 3.73 2.15 -14.37
CA VAL A 219 4.93 2.21 -15.21
C VAL A 219 5.62 3.56 -15.00
N ALA A 220 6.74 3.79 -15.67
CA ALA A 220 7.50 5.05 -15.55
C ALA A 220 6.70 6.26 -16.05
N GLU A 221 5.91 6.08 -17.11
CA GLU A 221 5.00 7.10 -17.62
C GLU A 221 3.77 7.26 -16.71
N VAL A 222 3.54 8.49 -16.27
CA VAL A 222 2.45 8.89 -15.36
C VAL A 222 1.10 8.54 -15.97
N ASP A 223 0.32 7.70 -15.28
CA ASP A 223 -1.04 7.30 -15.68
C ASP A 223 -1.14 6.68 -17.09
N ARG A 224 -0.06 6.05 -17.58
CA ARG A 224 -0.01 5.45 -18.94
C ARG A 224 0.20 3.94 -18.98
N GLY A 225 0.23 3.28 -17.83
CA GLY A 225 0.32 1.81 -17.80
C GLY A 225 -0.97 1.13 -18.26
N GLU A 226 -0.87 -0.17 -18.53
CA GLU A 226 -1.99 -0.97 -19.04
C GLU A 226 -3.22 -0.89 -18.10
N PRO A 227 -4.39 -0.44 -18.59
CA PRO A 227 -5.61 -0.43 -17.81
C PRO A 227 -6.08 -1.86 -17.48
N LEU A 228 -6.35 -2.12 -16.21
CA LEU A 228 -6.99 -3.35 -15.74
C LEU A 228 -8.52 -3.21 -15.76
N LEU A 229 -9.02 -2.05 -15.35
CA LEU A 229 -10.44 -1.72 -15.31
C LEU A 229 -10.64 -0.25 -15.64
N VAL A 230 -11.76 0.03 -16.31
CA VAL A 230 -12.21 1.38 -16.62
C VAL A 230 -13.71 1.46 -16.35
N ARG A 231 -14.15 2.59 -15.78
CA ARG A 231 -15.55 2.94 -15.59
C ARG A 231 -15.77 4.36 -16.08
N ASN A 232 -16.79 4.55 -16.92
CA ASN A 232 -17.21 5.89 -17.30
C ASN A 232 -17.97 6.54 -16.13
N VAL A 233 -17.80 7.85 -15.97
CA VAL A 233 -18.54 8.69 -15.04
C VAL A 233 -19.14 9.84 -15.81
N GLU A 234 -20.46 9.98 -15.71
CA GLU A 234 -21.19 11.09 -16.31
C GLU A 234 -20.83 12.40 -15.60
N ILE A 235 -20.59 13.44 -16.40
CA ILE A 235 -20.57 14.83 -15.95
C ILE A 235 -21.90 15.44 -16.38
N LYS A 236 -22.66 16.00 -15.43
CA LYS A 236 -23.94 16.66 -15.69
C LYS A 236 -23.69 18.13 -16.08
N PRO A 237 -24.54 18.74 -16.91
CA PRO A 237 -24.41 20.13 -17.36
C PRO A 237 -24.17 21.14 -16.23
N ASP A 238 -24.87 20.96 -15.11
CA ASP A 238 -24.86 21.89 -13.98
C ASP A 238 -23.97 21.42 -12.81
N ASP A 239 -23.14 20.38 -13.01
CA ASP A 239 -22.27 19.86 -11.95
C ASP A 239 -21.33 20.96 -11.41
N THR A 240 -21.33 21.06 -10.09
CA THR A 240 -20.22 21.63 -9.32
C THR A 240 -19.05 20.64 -9.26
N LEU A 241 -17.86 21.12 -8.88
CA LEU A 241 -16.70 20.25 -8.69
C LEU A 241 -16.97 19.20 -7.61
N GLU A 242 -17.56 19.61 -6.49
CA GLU A 242 -17.88 18.73 -5.35
C GLU A 242 -18.85 17.61 -5.72
N GLU A 243 -19.88 17.90 -6.54
CA GLU A 243 -20.82 16.89 -7.01
C GLU A 243 -20.17 15.86 -7.95
N LEU A 244 -19.27 16.32 -8.83
CA LEU A 244 -18.52 15.43 -9.70
C LEU A 244 -17.50 14.61 -8.90
N GLU A 245 -16.76 15.22 -7.97
CA GLU A 245 -15.83 14.53 -7.07
C GLU A 245 -16.54 13.45 -6.27
N THR A 246 -17.70 13.77 -5.68
CA THR A 246 -18.52 12.80 -4.93
C THR A 246 -18.89 11.59 -5.80
N ARG A 247 -19.32 11.85 -7.04
CA ARG A 247 -19.70 10.79 -7.98
C ARG A 247 -18.52 9.95 -8.42
N ILE A 248 -17.39 10.58 -8.72
CA ILE A 248 -16.14 9.90 -9.08
C ILE A 248 -15.68 9.04 -7.91
N HIS A 249 -15.58 9.59 -6.69
CA HIS A 249 -15.14 8.85 -5.50
C HIS A 249 -16.01 7.64 -5.20
N SER A 250 -17.33 7.72 -5.41
CA SER A 250 -18.21 6.54 -5.28
C SER A 250 -17.80 5.41 -6.23
N VAL A 251 -17.41 5.74 -7.46
CA VAL A 251 -16.93 4.77 -8.46
C VAL A 251 -15.51 4.29 -8.11
N GLU A 252 -14.65 5.17 -7.60
CA GLU A 252 -13.29 4.82 -7.16
C GLU A 252 -13.30 3.72 -6.09
N HIS A 253 -14.18 3.84 -5.09
CA HIS A 253 -14.27 2.90 -3.97
C HIS A 253 -14.62 1.48 -4.44
N GLU A 254 -15.41 1.36 -5.51
CA GLU A 254 -15.75 0.07 -6.10
C GLU A 254 -14.60 -0.45 -6.98
N ILE A 255 -14.15 0.35 -7.94
CA ILE A 255 -13.21 -0.10 -8.97
C ILE A 255 -11.83 -0.43 -8.40
N ILE A 256 -11.38 0.24 -7.33
CA ILE A 256 -10.09 -0.06 -6.70
C ILE A 256 -10.07 -1.44 -6.06
N VAL A 257 -11.19 -1.86 -5.46
CA VAL A 257 -11.36 -3.19 -4.88
C VAL A 257 -11.39 -4.25 -5.98
N ASP A 258 -12.15 -4.00 -7.04
CA ASP A 258 -12.23 -4.92 -8.19
C ASP A 258 -10.86 -5.08 -8.88
N GLY A 259 -10.12 -3.97 -9.04
CA GLY A 259 -8.78 -3.97 -9.61
C GLY A 259 -7.79 -4.74 -8.76
N ALA A 260 -7.82 -4.55 -7.43
CA ALA A 260 -7.01 -5.35 -6.51
C ALA A 260 -7.37 -6.83 -6.60
N ARG A 261 -8.66 -7.18 -6.64
CA ARG A 261 -9.12 -8.58 -6.77
C ARG A 261 -8.58 -9.25 -8.03
N ILE A 262 -8.64 -8.58 -9.19
CA ILE A 262 -8.10 -9.11 -10.45
C ILE A 262 -6.64 -9.52 -10.30
N VAL A 263 -5.82 -8.68 -9.67
CA VAL A 263 -4.40 -9.00 -9.47
C VAL A 263 -4.22 -10.12 -8.45
N ILE A 264 -4.91 -10.09 -7.31
CA ILE A 264 -4.84 -11.13 -6.28
C ILE A 264 -5.23 -12.52 -6.81
N GLU A 265 -6.18 -12.60 -7.73
CA GLU A 265 -6.61 -13.86 -8.36
C GLU A 265 -5.53 -14.46 -9.27
N GLN A 266 -4.66 -13.63 -9.84
CA GLN A 266 -3.54 -14.04 -10.69
C GLN A 266 -2.29 -14.48 -9.90
N LEU A 267 -2.23 -14.18 -8.59
CA LEU A 267 -1.15 -14.56 -7.66
C LEU A 267 -1.43 -15.87 -6.93
#